data_AF-A0A2E8D7A0-F1
#
_entry.id   AF-A0A2E8D7A0-F1
#
_cell.length_a   1.000
_cell.length_b   1.000
_cell.length_c   1.000
_cell.angle_alpha   90.00
_cell.angle_beta   90.00
_cell.angle_gamma   90.00
#
_symmetry.space_group_name_H-M   'P 1'
#
loop_
_entity.id
_entity.type
_entity.pdbx_description
1 polymer ?
#
loop_
_entity_poly.entity_id
_entity_poly.type
_entity_poly.pdbx_seq_one_letter_code
_entity_poly.pdbx_strand_id
1 'polypeptide(L)'
;MPRRVSTWQVTSCFIFCRRYRNQDNVLWLPSDDNFAQSKSDAALRIAPSGQHYRGSRIANTVAERGGSTPFNLLPVAAGGGAAANNTHPASTPYDVAAWWVKYLLPDKGVLMDCFAGSGSMLLAGLDYGASKVIGIDKYKKYLKIAEKRLCE
;
A
#
# COMPACT_ATOMS: atom_id res chain seq x y z
N MET A 1 -14.37 -22.60 -36.94
CA MET A 1 -13.22 -22.33 -36.04
C MET A 1 -12.99 -20.82 -35.97
N PRO A 2 -13.37 -20.11 -34.89
CA PRO A 2 -13.11 -18.68 -34.80
C PRO A 2 -11.72 -18.43 -34.21
N ARG A 3 -10.91 -17.63 -34.91
CA ARG A 3 -9.59 -17.17 -34.48
C ARG A 3 -9.76 -16.12 -33.37
N ARG A 4 -9.21 -16.39 -32.18
CA ARG A 4 -9.07 -15.36 -31.13
C ARG A 4 -7.98 -14.39 -31.52
N VAL A 5 -8.34 -13.13 -31.65
CA VAL A 5 -7.41 -12.01 -31.78
C VAL A 5 -7.00 -11.60 -30.37
N SER A 6 -5.73 -11.77 -30.01
CA SER A 6 -5.18 -11.30 -28.74
C SER A 6 -4.82 -9.82 -28.88
N THR A 7 -5.61 -8.95 -28.26
CA THR A 7 -5.24 -7.55 -28.04
C THR A 7 -4.17 -7.50 -26.94
N TRP A 8 -2.95 -7.14 -27.33
CA TRP A 8 -1.86 -6.83 -26.40
C TRP A 8 -2.07 -5.43 -25.86
N GLN A 9 -2.55 -5.32 -24.63
CA GLN A 9 -2.60 -4.05 -23.91
C GLN A 9 -1.46 -4.03 -22.89
N VAL A 10 -0.50 -3.14 -23.13
CA VAL A 10 0.64 -2.86 -22.27
C VAL A 10 0.14 -2.06 -21.07
N THR A 11 -0.04 -2.71 -19.93
CA THR A 11 -0.13 -2.05 -18.61
C THR A 11 0.38 -3.03 -17.55
N SER A 12 1.44 -2.64 -16.85
CA SER A 12 2.03 -3.23 -15.64
C SER A 12 1.19 -4.34 -14.98
N CYS A 13 1.53 -5.59 -15.30
CA CYS A 13 0.87 -6.79 -14.79
C CYS A 13 1.20 -7.04 -13.32
N PHE A 14 0.45 -6.42 -12.42
CA PHE A 14 0.01 -7.14 -11.23
C PHE A 14 -0.92 -8.26 -11.74
N ILE A 15 -0.43 -9.51 -11.78
CA ILE A 15 -1.31 -10.65 -12.05
C ILE A 15 -2.22 -10.80 -10.83
N PHE A 16 -3.39 -10.17 -10.88
CA PHE A 16 -4.35 -10.19 -9.78
C PHE A 16 -5.71 -10.69 -10.28
N CYS A 17 -5.96 -11.97 -10.05
CA CYS A 17 -7.30 -12.55 -10.06
C CYS A 17 -8.05 -12.02 -8.82
N ARG A 18 -9.16 -11.29 -9.06
CA ARG A 18 -10.04 -10.62 -8.06
C ARG A 18 -9.43 -9.38 -7.40
N ARG A 19 -10.16 -8.26 -7.37
CA ARG A 19 -9.77 -6.98 -6.74
C ARG A 19 -9.53 -7.14 -5.22
N TYR A 20 -8.38 -7.66 -4.81
CA TYR A 20 -8.00 -7.78 -3.41
C TYR A 20 -7.47 -6.44 -2.90
N ARG A 21 -7.98 -6.04 -1.74
CA ARG A 21 -7.48 -4.91 -0.95
C ARG A 21 -7.72 -5.22 0.51
N ASN A 22 -6.69 -5.13 1.33
CA ASN A 22 -6.79 -5.32 2.76
C ASN A 22 -6.64 -3.97 3.48
N GLN A 23 -7.78 -3.33 3.78
CA GLN A 23 -7.80 -2.04 4.47
C GLN A 23 -7.34 -2.15 5.93
N ASP A 24 -7.55 -3.30 6.55
CA ASP A 24 -7.30 -3.50 7.98
C ASP A 24 -5.78 -3.51 8.28
N ASN A 25 -4.95 -3.90 7.31
CA ASN A 25 -3.49 -3.88 7.43
C ASN A 25 -2.85 -2.48 7.35
N VAL A 26 -3.62 -1.45 6.99
CA VAL A 26 -3.09 -0.10 6.74
C VAL A 26 -3.83 0.99 7.53
N LEU A 27 -4.50 0.62 8.60
CA LEU A 27 -5.21 1.57 9.47
C LEU A 27 -4.22 2.50 10.19
N TRP A 28 -4.61 3.76 10.31
CA TRP A 28 -3.90 4.78 11.08
C TRP A 28 -4.62 5.08 12.38
N LEU A 29 -3.86 5.67 13.29
CA LEU A 29 -4.42 6.22 14.52
C LEU A 29 -5.52 7.23 14.16
N PRO A 30 -6.74 7.06 14.70
CA PRO A 30 -7.81 8.01 14.50
C PRO A 30 -7.49 9.34 15.20
N SER A 31 -8.20 10.40 14.81
CA SER A 31 -8.13 11.68 15.52
C SER A 31 -8.69 11.59 16.94
N ASP A 32 -8.23 12.47 17.83
CA ASP A 32 -8.73 12.58 19.21
C ASP A 32 -10.25 12.82 19.25
N ASP A 33 -10.79 13.58 18.29
CA ASP A 33 -12.24 13.79 18.16
C ASP A 33 -13.00 12.49 17.93
N ASN A 34 -12.45 11.56 17.14
CA ASN A 34 -13.08 10.26 16.92
C ASN A 34 -13.04 9.39 18.18
N PHE A 35 -12.00 9.53 19.01
CA PHE A 35 -11.92 8.87 20.32
C PHE A 35 -12.85 9.48 21.36
N ALA A 36 -13.03 10.80 21.33
CA ALA A 36 -13.88 11.53 22.27
C ALA A 36 -15.38 11.37 21.99
N GLN A 37 -15.76 10.93 20.78
CA GLN A 37 -17.16 10.67 20.45
C GLN A 37 -17.76 9.55 21.31
N SER A 38 -18.82 9.90 22.04
CA SER A 38 -19.55 8.91 22.84
C SER A 38 -20.27 7.89 21.95
N LYS A 39 -20.09 6.60 22.28
CA LYS A 39 -20.88 5.50 21.69
C LYS A 39 -22.38 5.63 21.93
N SER A 40 -22.80 6.38 22.98
CA SER A 40 -24.22 6.60 23.28
C SER A 40 -24.90 7.62 22.37
N ASP A 41 -24.13 8.40 21.59
CA ASP A 41 -24.68 9.42 20.70
C ASP A 41 -25.22 8.82 19.39
N ALA A 42 -26.47 8.36 19.46
CA ALA A 42 -27.20 7.74 18.36
C ALA A 42 -27.92 8.73 17.43
N ALA A 43 -27.81 10.04 17.67
CA ALA A 43 -28.54 11.05 16.92
C ALA A 43 -28.08 11.11 15.46
N LEU A 44 -29.06 11.16 14.53
CA LEU A 44 -28.80 11.39 13.12
C LEU A 44 -28.54 12.88 12.89
N ARG A 45 -27.37 13.21 12.34
CA ARG A 45 -26.99 14.58 11.98
C ARG A 45 -26.97 14.73 10.47
N ILE A 46 -27.36 15.91 10.00
CA ILE A 46 -27.33 16.29 8.59
C ILE A 46 -26.35 17.44 8.46
N ALA A 47 -25.27 17.20 7.72
CA ALA A 47 -24.27 18.23 7.42
C ALA A 47 -24.79 19.21 6.36
N PRO A 48 -24.27 20.45 6.29
CA PRO A 48 -24.60 21.41 5.23
C PRO A 48 -24.34 20.87 3.81
N SER A 49 -23.43 19.90 3.68
CA SER A 49 -23.14 19.19 2.43
C SER A 49 -24.22 18.18 2.01
N GLY A 50 -25.31 18.03 2.78
CA GLY A 50 -26.35 17.04 2.56
C GLY A 50 -25.97 15.62 3.00
N GLN A 51 -24.83 15.46 3.69
CA GLN A 51 -24.42 14.15 4.22
C GLN A 51 -25.12 13.84 5.54
N HIS A 52 -25.64 12.62 5.65
CA HIS A 52 -26.32 12.14 6.85
C HIS A 52 -25.43 11.16 7.57
N TYR A 53 -25.14 11.40 8.86
CA TYR A 53 -24.25 10.54 9.64
C TYR A 53 -24.70 10.42 11.09
N ARG A 54 -24.22 9.38 11.77
CA ARG A 54 -24.41 9.15 13.21
C ARG A 54 -23.04 8.99 13.86
N GLY A 55 -22.76 9.81 14.87
CA GLY A 55 -21.46 9.80 15.58
C GLY A 55 -21.16 8.42 16.18
N SER A 56 -22.14 7.82 16.87
CA SER A 56 -22.03 6.44 17.40
C SER A 56 -21.59 5.39 16.38
N ARG A 57 -22.04 5.46 15.11
CA ARG A 57 -21.60 4.49 14.08
C ARG A 57 -20.12 4.66 13.73
N ILE A 58 -19.65 5.90 13.68
CA ILE A 58 -18.25 6.23 13.42
C ILE A 58 -17.40 5.72 14.60
N ALA A 59 -17.77 6.09 15.83
CA ALA A 59 -17.06 5.68 17.05
C ALA A 59 -17.01 4.15 17.21
N ASN A 60 -18.11 3.44 16.90
CA ASN A 60 -18.12 1.97 16.94
C ASN A 60 -17.20 1.36 15.88
N THR A 61 -17.22 1.87 14.64
CA THR A 61 -16.37 1.35 13.55
C THR A 61 -14.88 1.54 13.87
N VAL A 62 -14.52 2.72 14.40
CA VAL A 62 -13.16 3.03 14.82
C VAL A 62 -12.71 2.10 15.96
N ALA A 63 -13.58 1.86 16.94
CA ALA A 63 -13.27 0.96 18.05
C ALA A 63 -13.15 -0.52 17.61
N GLU A 64 -13.97 -0.98 16.67
CA GLU A 64 -13.93 -2.34 16.13
C GLU A 64 -12.68 -2.60 15.30
N ARG A 65 -12.32 -1.66 14.42
CA ARG A 65 -11.16 -1.78 13.54
C ARG A 65 -9.84 -1.41 14.21
N GLY A 66 -9.88 -0.64 15.29
CA GLY A 66 -8.68 -0.13 15.98
C GLY A 66 -7.99 1.03 15.24
N GLY A 67 -8.63 1.62 14.23
CA GLY A 67 -8.06 2.72 13.47
C GLY A 67 -8.96 3.23 12.34
N SER A 68 -8.47 4.25 11.63
CA SER A 68 -9.11 4.83 10.45
C SER A 68 -8.30 4.52 9.20
N THR A 69 -8.98 4.26 8.09
CA THR A 69 -8.30 4.14 6.79
C THR A 69 -7.70 5.49 6.42
N PRO A 70 -6.42 5.54 6.00
CA PRO A 70 -5.78 6.77 5.58
C PRO A 70 -6.40 7.31 4.29
N PHE A 71 -6.24 8.63 4.09
CA PHE A 71 -6.64 9.29 2.86
C PHE A 71 -5.70 8.95 1.70
N ASN A 72 -6.00 9.45 0.50
CA ASN A 72 -5.16 9.28 -0.70
C ASN A 72 -3.81 10.04 -0.63
N LEU A 73 -3.47 10.63 0.52
CA LEU A 73 -2.24 11.37 0.75
C LEU A 73 -1.48 10.70 1.90
N LEU A 74 -0.30 10.16 1.57
CA LEU A 74 0.58 9.50 2.52
C LEU A 74 1.73 10.46 2.87
N PRO A 75 1.77 11.06 4.06
CA PRO A 75 2.83 11.98 4.47
C PRO A 75 4.06 11.17 4.90
N VAL A 76 4.75 10.60 3.92
CA VAL A 76 5.99 9.84 4.13
C VAL A 76 7.16 10.72 3.72
N ALA A 77 8.13 10.87 4.62
CA ALA A 77 9.35 11.57 4.29
C ALA A 77 10.09 10.81 3.17
N ALA A 78 10.49 11.51 2.12
CA ALA A 78 11.24 10.93 1.01
C ALA A 78 12.66 10.47 1.41
N GLY A 79 13.04 10.57 2.69
CA GLY A 79 14.43 10.46 3.14
C GLY A 79 15.24 11.71 2.78
N GLY A 80 14.62 12.89 2.93
CA GLY A 80 15.24 14.18 2.62
C GLY A 80 16.43 14.48 3.54
N GLY A 81 17.64 14.17 3.05
CA GLY A 81 18.91 14.54 3.68
C GLY A 81 19.85 13.36 3.87
N ALA A 82 20.86 13.26 3.00
CA ALA A 82 22.14 12.59 3.29
C ALA A 82 22.11 11.13 3.82
N ALA A 83 21.31 10.24 3.24
CA ALA A 83 21.70 8.83 3.26
C ALA A 83 22.89 8.66 2.30
N ALA A 84 24.10 8.59 2.85
CA ALA A 84 25.41 8.59 2.18
C ALA A 84 25.64 7.46 1.14
N ASN A 85 24.62 6.65 0.82
CA ASN A 85 24.69 5.51 -0.09
C ASN A 85 23.49 5.42 -1.04
N ASN A 86 22.92 6.55 -1.49
CA ASN A 86 21.88 6.56 -2.52
C ASN A 86 22.46 6.11 -3.88
N THR A 87 22.56 4.79 -4.07
CA THR A 87 23.08 4.17 -5.29
C THR A 87 22.07 4.26 -6.46
N HIS A 88 20.81 4.62 -6.17
CA HIS A 88 19.76 4.87 -7.16
C HIS A 88 19.23 6.31 -7.00
N PRO A 89 19.15 7.10 -8.11
CA PRO A 89 18.81 8.52 -8.05
C PRO A 89 17.36 8.80 -7.63
N ALA A 90 16.45 7.84 -7.82
CA ALA A 90 15.05 7.94 -7.46
C ALA A 90 14.60 6.65 -6.76
N SER A 91 15.05 6.43 -5.53
CA SER A 91 14.63 5.26 -4.75
C SER A 91 13.28 5.54 -4.09
N THR A 92 12.31 4.66 -4.28
CA THR A 92 11.02 4.72 -3.57
C THR A 92 11.29 4.56 -2.07
N PRO A 93 10.78 5.48 -1.22
CA PRO A 93 10.87 5.33 0.24
C PRO A 93 10.25 4.01 0.69
N TYR A 94 10.92 3.31 1.59
CA TYR A 94 10.50 1.99 2.04
C TYR A 94 9.08 2.00 2.64
N ASP A 95 8.72 3.02 3.43
CA ASP A 95 7.41 3.08 4.08
C ASP A 95 6.25 3.22 3.08
N VAL A 96 6.47 3.89 1.94
CA VAL A 96 5.47 3.95 0.85
C VAL A 96 5.31 2.58 0.21
N ALA A 97 6.44 1.90 -0.07
CA ALA A 97 6.43 0.55 -0.62
C ALA A 97 5.71 -0.43 0.32
N ALA A 98 6.08 -0.42 1.61
CA ALA A 98 5.46 -1.20 2.67
C ALA A 98 3.94 -0.97 2.75
N TRP A 99 3.49 0.28 2.64
CA TRP A 99 2.06 0.60 2.66
C TRP A 99 1.31 -0.05 1.50
N TRP A 100 1.84 0.04 0.27
CA TRP A 100 1.21 -0.62 -0.88
C TRP A 100 1.20 -2.14 -0.76
N VAL A 101 2.28 -2.74 -0.27
CA VAL A 101 2.36 -4.18 -0.08
C VAL A 101 1.30 -4.64 0.93
N LYS A 102 1.23 -4.03 2.11
CA LYS A 102 0.20 -4.35 3.13
C LYS A 102 -1.23 -4.25 2.59
N TYR A 103 -1.47 -3.27 1.72
CA TYR A 103 -2.79 -2.98 1.19
C TYR A 103 -3.20 -3.91 0.04
N LEU A 104 -2.27 -4.25 -0.86
CA LEU A 104 -2.56 -4.90 -2.14
C LEU A 104 -2.08 -6.35 -2.21
N LEU A 105 -1.07 -6.75 -1.43
CA LEU A 105 -0.53 -8.09 -1.48
C LEU A 105 -1.46 -9.04 -0.70
N PRO A 106 -1.96 -10.12 -1.31
CA PRO A 106 -2.70 -11.14 -0.59
C PRO A 106 -1.73 -11.98 0.24
N ASP A 107 -2.23 -12.59 1.32
CA ASP A 107 -1.41 -13.47 2.16
C ASP A 107 -0.75 -14.56 1.31
N LYS A 108 0.58 -14.69 1.40
CA LYS A 108 1.40 -15.61 0.60
C LYS A 108 1.24 -15.40 -0.92
N GLY A 109 0.89 -14.20 -1.35
CA GLY A 109 0.80 -13.81 -2.75
C GLY A 109 2.17 -13.66 -3.42
N VAL A 110 2.14 -13.39 -4.73
CA VAL A 110 3.34 -13.12 -5.53
C VAL A 110 3.40 -11.63 -5.84
N LEU A 111 4.51 -10.98 -5.51
CA LEU A 111 4.76 -9.58 -5.84
C LEU A 111 5.61 -9.51 -7.12
N MET A 112 5.22 -8.64 -8.06
CA MET A 112 5.99 -8.37 -9.28
C MET A 112 6.20 -6.87 -9.45
N ASP A 113 7.45 -6.46 -9.66
CA ASP A 113 7.82 -5.09 -9.99
C ASP A 113 8.61 -5.06 -11.30
N CYS A 114 8.03 -4.44 -12.34
CA CYS A 114 8.64 -4.34 -13.67
C CYS A 114 9.75 -3.28 -13.76
N PHE A 115 9.90 -2.45 -12.73
CA PHE A 115 10.87 -1.36 -12.64
C PHE A 115 11.53 -1.37 -11.26
N ALA A 116 12.07 -2.52 -10.89
CA ALA A 116 12.50 -2.82 -9.53
C ALA A 116 13.56 -1.84 -8.99
N GLY A 117 14.40 -1.26 -9.84
CA GLY A 117 15.43 -0.30 -9.44
C GLY A 117 16.30 -0.84 -8.31
N SER A 118 16.32 -0.14 -7.17
CA SER A 118 17.06 -0.55 -5.97
C SER A 118 16.36 -1.63 -5.12
N GLY A 119 15.27 -2.22 -5.60
CA GLY A 119 14.57 -3.34 -4.96
C GLY A 119 13.68 -3.01 -3.76
N SER A 120 13.33 -1.73 -3.52
CA SER A 120 12.57 -1.32 -2.32
C SER A 120 11.20 -2.01 -2.23
N MET A 121 10.49 -2.17 -3.35
CA MET A 121 9.20 -2.89 -3.42
C MET A 121 9.35 -4.39 -3.16
N LEU A 122 10.43 -5.00 -3.65
CA LEU A 122 10.70 -6.43 -3.49
C LEU A 122 11.03 -6.75 -2.03
N LEU A 123 11.83 -5.89 -1.38
CA LEU A 123 12.17 -6.02 0.03
C LEU A 123 10.90 -5.94 0.90
N ALA A 124 10.07 -4.92 0.69
CA ALA A 124 8.78 -4.81 1.38
C ALA A 124 7.88 -6.04 1.12
N GLY A 125 7.90 -6.60 -0.09
CA GLY A 125 7.20 -7.84 -0.41
C GLY A 125 7.60 -9.00 0.50
N LEU A 126 8.90 -9.21 0.69
CA LEU A 126 9.42 -10.28 1.55
C LEU A 126 9.06 -10.03 3.02
N ASP A 127 9.22 -8.80 3.50
CA ASP A 127 8.95 -8.44 4.90
C ASP A 127 7.46 -8.62 5.29
N TYR A 128 6.54 -8.35 4.36
CA TYR A 128 5.10 -8.41 4.60
C TYR A 128 4.42 -9.67 4.05
N GLY A 129 5.19 -10.73 3.80
CA GLY A 129 4.65 -12.09 3.63
C GLY A 129 4.35 -12.51 2.21
N ALA A 130 5.01 -11.94 1.20
CA ALA A 130 4.99 -12.48 -0.16
C ALA A 130 5.63 -13.88 -0.18
N SER A 131 4.98 -14.83 -0.84
CA SER A 131 5.59 -16.16 -1.05
C SER A 131 6.70 -16.11 -2.09
N LYS A 132 6.64 -15.14 -3.01
CA LYS A 132 7.62 -14.94 -4.07
C LYS A 132 7.61 -13.48 -4.51
N VAL A 133 8.81 -12.97 -4.81
CA VAL A 133 9.01 -11.64 -5.39
C VAL A 133 9.70 -11.78 -6.75
N ILE A 134 9.29 -10.97 -7.72
CA ILE A 134 9.83 -10.97 -9.09
C ILE A 134 10.15 -9.52 -9.46
N GLY A 135 11.43 -9.21 -9.64
CA GLY A 135 11.89 -7.90 -10.08
C GLY A 135 12.41 -7.93 -11.51
N ILE A 136 12.04 -6.94 -12.31
CA ILE A 136 12.63 -6.68 -13.63
C ILE A 136 13.20 -5.26 -13.63
N ASP A 137 14.39 -5.09 -14.18
CA ASP A 137 14.98 -3.78 -14.44
C ASP A 137 15.81 -3.84 -15.74
N LYS A 138 15.88 -2.74 -16.48
CA LYS A 138 16.66 -2.63 -17.71
C LYS A 138 18.17 -2.57 -17.43
N TYR A 139 18.58 -1.98 -16.30
CA TYR A 139 19.98 -1.68 -16.01
C TYR A 139 20.56 -2.69 -15.02
N LYS A 140 21.54 -3.48 -15.48
CA LYS A 140 22.23 -4.50 -14.67
C LYS A 140 22.82 -3.98 -13.35
N LYS A 141 23.24 -2.71 -13.31
CA LYS A 141 23.77 -2.08 -12.08
C LYS A 141 22.73 -2.05 -10.95
N TYR A 142 21.46 -1.85 -11.27
CA TYR A 142 20.37 -1.79 -10.29
C TYR A 142 19.96 -3.18 -9.81
N LEU A 143 19.95 -4.17 -10.72
CA LEU A 143 19.74 -5.58 -10.35
C LEU A 143 20.74 -6.04 -9.29
N LYS A 144 22.02 -5.70 -9.43
CA LYS A 144 23.04 -6.04 -8.40
C LYS A 144 22.77 -5.41 -7.04
N ILE A 145 22.24 -4.18 -7.02
CA ILE A 145 21.89 -3.48 -5.77
C ILE A 145 20.66 -4.14 -5.13
N ALA A 146 19.66 -4.48 -5.93
CA ALA A 146 18.46 -5.18 -5.48
C ALA A 146 18.81 -6.59 -4.95
N GLU A 147 19.62 -7.36 -5.67
CA GLU A 147 20.10 -8.68 -5.24
C GLU A 147 20.81 -8.60 -3.88
N LYS A 148 21.72 -7.63 -3.71
CA LYS A 148 22.40 -7.43 -2.43
C LYS A 148 21.40 -7.18 -1.29
N ARG A 149 20.42 -6.31 -1.51
CA ARG A 149 19.39 -5.97 -0.51
C ARG A 149 18.43 -7.12 -0.17
N LEU A 150 18.18 -8.02 -1.13
CA LEU A 150 17.25 -9.15 -0.93
C LEU A 150 17.92 -10.37 -0.28
N CYS A 151 19.26 -10.44 -0.28
CA CYS A 151 20.03 -11.54 0.30
C CYS A 151 20.72 -11.19 1.63
N GLU A 152 20.61 -9.95 2.10
CA GLU A 152 20.94 -9.55 3.47
C GLU A 152 19.91 -10.13 4.46
#